data_AF-A0A1G2CMG9-F1
#
_entry.id   AF-A0A1G2CMG9-F1
#
_cell.length_a   1.000
_cell.length_b   1.000
_cell.length_c   1.000
_cell.angle_alpha   90.00
_cell.angle_beta   90.00
_cell.angle_gamma   90.00
#
_symmetry.space_group_name_H-M   'P 1'
#
loop_
_entity.id
_entity.type
_entity.pdbx_description
1 polymer ?
#
loop_
_entity_poly.entity_id
_entity_poly.type
_entity_poly.pdbx_seq_one_letter_code
_entity_poly.pdbx_strand_id
1 'polypeptide(L)'
;MKDAARKTSLFLKGYKMRKFLMDGKTQSAVIMQLIVIGELAKKVPDRAKKKINLPWRLIAGFRDLAVHQYFELDLPKVWDTATKDVPVLEKKLAQYLKRK
;
A
#
# COMPACT_ATOMS: atom_id res chain seq x y z
N MET A 1 8.17 1.21 -5.49
CA MET A 1 7.10 1.62 -4.56
C MET A 1 5.93 2.19 -5.33
N LYS A 2 6.16 3.22 -6.17
CA LYS A 2 5.14 3.75 -7.09
C LYS A 2 4.47 2.65 -7.93
N ASP A 3 5.25 1.73 -8.49
CA ASP A 3 4.67 0.64 -9.31
C ASP A 3 3.79 -0.32 -8.52
N ALA A 4 4.16 -0.63 -7.26
CA ALA A 4 3.33 -1.45 -6.38
C ALA A 4 2.02 -0.73 -6.04
N ALA A 5 2.08 0.57 -5.73
CA ALA A 5 0.89 1.39 -5.51
C ALA A 5 -0.03 1.41 -6.75
N ARG A 6 0.55 1.59 -7.95
CA ARG A 6 -0.19 1.55 -9.20
C ARG A 6 -0.84 0.18 -9.45
N LYS A 7 -0.12 -0.92 -9.21
CA LYS A 7 -0.66 -2.28 -9.33
C LYS A 7 -1.85 -2.50 -8.40
N THR A 8 -1.76 -2.06 -7.14
CA THR A 8 -2.89 -2.13 -6.19
C THR A 8 -4.13 -1.44 -6.76
N SER A 9 -3.99 -0.20 -7.24
CA SER A 9 -5.09 0.56 -7.86
C SER A 9 -5.67 -0.13 -9.10
N LEU A 10 -4.81 -0.75 -9.92
CA LEU A 10 -5.24 -1.48 -11.12
C LEU A 10 -6.03 -2.73 -10.79
N PHE A 11 -5.61 -3.51 -9.79
CA PHE A 11 -6.31 -4.73 -9.36
C PHE A 11 -7.71 -4.42 -8.82
N LEU A 12 -7.89 -3.25 -8.22
CA LEU A 12 -9.15 -2.81 -7.65
C LEU A 12 -10.01 -1.97 -8.60
N LYS A 13 -9.60 -1.81 -9.87
CA LYS A 13 -10.38 -1.03 -10.84
C LYS A 13 -11.76 -1.66 -11.04
N GLY A 14 -12.81 -0.89 -10.73
CA GLY A 14 -14.20 -1.36 -10.82
C GLY A 14 -14.63 -2.31 -9.70
N TYR A 15 -13.81 -2.52 -8.67
CA TYR A 15 -14.21 -3.28 -7.49
C TYR A 15 -15.08 -2.44 -6.57
N LYS A 16 -16.00 -3.14 -5.89
CA LYS A 16 -16.63 -2.69 -4.66
C LYS A 16 -16.14 -3.59 -3.53
N MET A 17 -16.16 -3.09 -2.29
CA MET A 17 -15.72 -3.83 -1.11
C MET A 17 -16.31 -5.24 -1.03
N ARG A 18 -17.62 -5.40 -1.23
CA ARG A 18 -18.28 -6.72 -1.21
C ARG A 18 -17.64 -7.72 -2.20
N LYS A 19 -17.32 -7.28 -3.42
CA LYS A 19 -16.65 -8.12 -4.41
C LYS A 19 -15.23 -8.48 -3.97
N PHE A 20 -14.50 -7.50 -3.44
CA PHE A 20 -13.15 -7.72 -2.91
C PHE A 20 -13.14 -8.76 -1.79
N LEU A 21 -14.09 -8.68 -0.83
CA LEU A 21 -14.20 -9.64 0.28
C LEU A 21 -14.53 -11.07 -0.17
N MET A 22 -15.05 -11.26 -1.38
CA MET A 22 -15.37 -12.57 -1.95
C MET A 22 -14.31 -13.09 -2.93
N ASP A 23 -13.27 -12.31 -3.24
CA ASP A 23 -12.23 -12.68 -4.21
C ASP A 23 -10.87 -12.82 -3.53
N GLY A 24 -10.58 -14.03 -3.04
CA GLY A 24 -9.33 -14.36 -2.36
C GLY A 24 -8.08 -14.18 -3.21
N LYS A 25 -8.18 -14.33 -4.54
CA LYS A 25 -7.05 -14.08 -5.46
C LYS A 25 -6.73 -12.58 -5.48
N THR A 26 -7.75 -11.73 -5.61
CA THR A 26 -7.55 -10.28 -5.60
C THR A 26 -7.08 -9.78 -4.23
N GLN A 27 -7.60 -10.33 -3.12
CA GLN A 27 -7.09 -10.06 -1.77
C GLN A 27 -5.60 -10.36 -1.68
N SER A 28 -5.18 -11.56 -2.09
CA SER A 28 -3.77 -11.98 -2.06
C SER A 28 -2.89 -11.06 -2.91
N ALA A 29 -3.35 -10.70 -4.11
CA ALA A 29 -2.61 -9.80 -5.00
C ALA A 29 -2.43 -8.40 -4.38
N VAL A 30 -3.48 -7.85 -3.76
CA VAL A 30 -3.45 -6.55 -3.07
C VAL A 30 -2.53 -6.59 -1.85
N ILE A 31 -2.69 -7.59 -0.97
CA ILE A 31 -1.87 -7.75 0.24
C ILE A 31 -0.38 -7.85 -0.14
N MET A 32 -0.05 -8.61 -1.18
CA MET A 32 1.33 -8.71 -1.67
C MET A 32 1.88 -7.34 -2.11
N GLN A 33 1.10 -6.52 -2.81
CA GLN A 33 1.56 -5.18 -3.16
C GLN A 33 1.73 -4.26 -1.93
N LEU A 34 0.87 -4.38 -0.92
CA LEU A 34 1.01 -3.63 0.34
C LEU A 34 2.26 -4.05 1.11
N ILE A 35 2.61 -5.35 1.14
CA ILE A 35 3.87 -5.86 1.68
C ILE A 35 5.06 -5.25 0.95
N VAL A 36 5.05 -5.26 -0.39
CA VAL A 36 6.09 -4.65 -1.22
C VAL A 36 6.23 -3.14 -0.95
N ILE A 37 5.11 -2.44 -0.75
CA ILE A 37 5.13 -1.02 -0.36
C ILE A 37 5.83 -0.84 1.00
N GLY A 38 5.48 -1.64 2.01
CA GLY A 38 6.09 -1.57 3.34
C GLY A 38 7.59 -1.88 3.33
N GLU A 39 8.01 -2.91 2.60
CA GLU A 39 9.42 -3.27 2.42
C GLU A 39 10.22 -2.13 1.78
N LEU A 40 9.67 -1.51 0.73
CA LEU A 40 10.32 -0.39 0.07
C LEU A 40 10.31 0.88 0.94
N ALA A 41 9.34 1.05 1.83
CA ALA A 41 9.27 2.18 2.75
C ALA A 41 10.44 2.19 3.74
N LYS A 42 10.90 1.02 4.18
CA LYS A 42 12.10 0.88 5.01
C LYS A 42 13.35 1.41 4.28
N LYS A 43 13.42 1.22 2.96
CA LYS A 43 14.57 1.59 2.10
C LYS A 43 14.55 3.05 1.63
N VAL A 44 13.50 3.82 1.89
CA VAL A 44 13.47 5.25 1.50
C VAL A 44 14.46 6.04 2.39
N PRO A 45 15.39 6.83 1.80
CA PRO A 45 16.32 7.64 2.58
C PRO A 45 15.61 8.71 3.41
N ASP A 46 16.12 9.02 4.61
CA ASP A 46 15.47 9.98 5.53
C ASP A 46 15.32 11.38 4.93
N ARG A 47 16.29 11.82 4.11
CA ARG A 47 16.18 13.10 3.36
C ARG A 47 14.96 13.15 2.45
N ALA A 48 14.53 12.02 1.90
CA ALA A 48 13.33 11.91 1.08
C ALA A 48 12.08 11.78 1.97
N LYS A 49 12.14 10.96 3.03
CA LYS A 49 11.03 10.82 4.01
C LYS A 49 10.62 12.17 4.61
N LYS A 50 11.59 13.02 4.99
CA LYS A 50 11.33 14.37 5.52
C LYS A 50 10.62 15.30 4.52
N LYS A 51 10.85 15.11 3.22
CA LYS A 51 10.24 15.92 2.15
C LYS A 51 8.85 15.40 1.74
N ILE A 52 8.56 14.14 2.03
CA ILE A 52 7.32 13.47 1.67
C ILE A 52 6.55 13.20 2.96
N ASN A 53 5.65 14.10 3.32
CA ASN A 53 4.85 14.01 4.55
C ASN A 53 3.87 12.81 4.48
N LEU A 54 4.30 11.66 4.97
CA LEU A 54 3.59 10.39 5.02
C LEU A 54 3.95 9.63 6.32
N PRO A 55 3.05 8.76 6.83
CA PRO A 55 3.29 8.00 8.06
C PRO A 55 4.23 6.81 7.80
N TRP A 56 5.51 7.07 7.51
CA TRP A 56 6.49 6.07 7.08
C TRP A 56 6.61 4.86 8.00
N ARG A 57 6.53 5.07 9.33
CA ARG A 57 6.57 3.99 10.32
C ARG A 57 5.37 3.06 10.19
N LEU A 58 4.17 3.60 9.98
CA LEU A 58 2.96 2.82 9.78
C LEU A 58 3.01 2.03 8.47
N ILE A 59 3.46 2.67 7.39
CA ILE A 59 3.60 2.03 6.07
C ILE A 59 4.57 0.85 6.14
N ALA A 60 5.73 1.04 6.79
CA ALA A 60 6.70 -0.04 7.00
C ALA A 60 6.17 -1.15 7.92
N GLY A 61 5.41 -0.78 8.95
CA GLY A 61 4.84 -1.72 9.93
C GLY A 61 3.80 -2.67 9.33
N PHE A 62 3.07 -2.26 8.28
CA PHE A 62 2.11 -3.14 7.61
C PHE A 62 2.77 -4.43 7.09
N ARG A 63 4.00 -4.35 6.55
CA ARG A 63 4.73 -5.54 6.07
C ARG A 63 4.97 -6.53 7.19
N ASP A 64 5.34 -6.04 8.38
CA ASP A 64 5.66 -6.91 9.51
C ASP A 64 4.39 -7.60 10.03
N LEU A 65 3.28 -6.87 10.14
CA LEU A 65 1.96 -7.43 10.44
C LEU A 65 1.54 -8.49 9.40
N ALA A 66 1.61 -8.15 8.11
CA ALA A 66 1.08 -9.00 7.04
C ALA A 66 1.93 -10.24 6.74
N VAL A 67 3.21 -10.29 7.16
CA VAL A 67 4.06 -11.49 6.98
C VAL A 67 4.02 -12.39 8.22
N HIS A 68 3.91 -11.82 9.43
CA HIS A 68 3.97 -12.60 10.67
C HIS A 68 2.59 -12.96 11.23
N GLN A 69 1.56 -12.17 10.93
CA GLN A 69 0.19 -12.30 11.46
C GLN A 69 -0.84 -12.21 10.33
N TYR A 70 -0.54 -12.81 9.17
CA TYR A 70 -1.38 -12.71 7.97
C TYR A 70 -2.83 -13.20 8.20
N PHE A 71 -3.01 -14.16 9.12
CA PHE A 71 -4.32 -14.70 9.50
C PHE A 71 -5.15 -13.72 10.34
N GLU A 72 -4.53 -12.69 10.92
CA GLU A 72 -5.20 -11.62 11.69
C GLU A 72 -5.52 -10.39 10.83
N LEU A 73 -5.25 -10.44 9.53
CA LEU A 73 -5.52 -9.31 8.65
C LEU A 73 -7.01 -9.04 8.51
N ASP A 74 -7.41 -7.87 9.00
CA ASP A 74 -8.73 -7.29 8.80
C ASP A 74 -8.91 -6.85 7.33
N LEU A 75 -9.57 -7.70 6.53
CA LEU A 75 -9.78 -7.45 5.10
C LEU A 75 -10.50 -6.11 4.79
N PRO A 76 -11.53 -5.69 5.55
CA PRO A 76 -12.05 -4.32 5.48
C PRO A 76 -10.97 -3.23 5.63
N LYS A 77 -10.04 -3.36 6.57
CA LYS A 77 -8.92 -2.41 6.71
C LYS A 77 -7.93 -2.49 5.55
N VAL A 78 -7.67 -3.69 5.02
CA VAL A 78 -6.85 -3.86 3.81
C VAL A 78 -7.48 -3.14 2.63
N TRP A 79 -8.80 -3.28 2.45
CA TRP A 79 -9.56 -2.56 1.42
C TRP A 79 -9.42 -1.04 1.57
N ASP A 80 -9.62 -0.52 2.77
CA ASP A 80 -9.48 0.90 3.06
C ASP A 80 -8.07 1.41 2.78
N THR A 81 -7.05 0.69 3.25
CA THR A 81 -5.64 1.01 2.98
C THR A 81 -5.38 1.06 1.47
N ALA A 82 -5.84 0.04 0.74
CA ALA A 82 -5.61 -0.10 -0.69
C ALA A 82 -6.37 0.94 -1.54
N THR A 83 -7.54 1.39 -1.10
CA THR A 83 -8.40 2.31 -1.87
C THR A 83 -8.32 3.77 -1.45
N LYS A 84 -7.91 4.06 -0.22
CA LYS A 84 -7.81 5.42 0.33
C LYS A 84 -6.35 5.86 0.47
N ASP A 85 -5.52 5.06 1.13
CA ASP A 85 -4.16 5.48 1.49
C ASP A 85 -3.15 5.29 0.36
N VAL A 86 -3.24 4.17 -0.37
CA VAL A 86 -2.32 3.88 -1.48
C VAL A 86 -2.38 4.93 -2.60
N PRO A 87 -3.55 5.43 -3.03
CA PRO A 87 -3.60 6.55 -3.99
C PRO A 87 -2.94 7.83 -3.48
N VAL A 88 -3.07 8.13 -2.18
CA VAL A 88 -2.40 9.29 -1.55
C VAL A 88 -0.88 9.10 -1.58
N LEU A 89 -0.39 7.92 -1.20
CA LEU A 89 1.01 7.54 -1.31
C LEU A 89 1.52 7.73 -2.75
N GLU A 90 0.83 7.17 -3.74
CA GLU A 90 1.22 7.27 -5.15
C GLU A 90 1.33 8.73 -5.60
N LYS A 91 0.34 9.56 -5.26
CA LYS A 91 0.32 10.99 -5.58
C LYS A 91 1.51 11.72 -4.96
N LYS A 92 1.80 11.48 -3.68
CA LYS A 92 2.92 12.13 -2.97
C LYS A 92 4.28 11.70 -3.55
N LEU A 93 4.45 10.42 -3.90
CA LEU A 93 5.66 9.95 -4.58
C LEU A 93 5.83 10.60 -5.96
N ALA A 94 4.75 10.68 -6.74
CA ALA A 94 4.78 11.30 -8.06
C ALA A 94 5.13 12.81 -7.97
N GLN A 95 4.56 13.53 -7.01
CA GLN A 95 4.89 14.95 -6.75
C GLN A 95 6.37 15.14 -6.40
N TYR A 96 6.93 14.26 -5.56
CA TYR A 96 8.34 14.33 -5.18
C TYR A 96 9.27 14.06 -6.36
N LEU A 97 8.95 13.06 -7.20
CA LEU A 97 9.76 12.70 -8.35
C LEU A 97 9.74 13.75 -9.46
N LYS A 98 8.65 14.53 -9.61
CA LYS A 98 8.56 15.63 -10.58
C LYS A 98 9.35 16.90 -10.16
N ARG A 99 9.72 17.01 -8.88
CA ARG A 99 10.46 18.16 -8.31
C ARG A 99 11.98 17.95 -8.28
N LYS A 100 12.43 16.79 -8.72
CA LYS A 100 13.83 16.43 -8.88
C LYS A 100 14.23 16.60 -10.34
#